data_AF-A0A4Z2HX35-F1
#
_entry.id   AF-A0A4Z2HX35-F1
#
_cell.length_a   1.000
_cell.length_b   1.000
_cell.length_c   1.000
_cell.angle_alpha   90.00
_cell.angle_beta   90.00
_cell.angle_gamma   90.00
#
_symmetry.space_group_name_H-M   'P 1'
#
loop_
_entity.id
_entity.type
_entity.pdbx_description
1 polymer ?
#
loop_
_entity_poly.entity_id
_entity_poly.type
_entity_poly.pdbx_seq_one_letter_code
_entity_poly.pdbx_strand_id
1 'polypeptide(L)'
;MAELSFNVDHGYLEGLVRGMKAGILTRTDYHNLAQCDTLEDIKLHLQSTEYGNMLSSPEEDLTVSLVDSKLRENLVTEFSCIRSTALPPLSTFLDYMTYASCACYNTTVT
;
A
#
# COMPACT_ATOMS: atom_id res chain seq x y z
N MET A 1 -1.04 -27.39 17.74
CA MET A 1 0.10 -27.78 16.86
C MET A 1 0.31 -26.80 15.71
N ALA A 2 -0.74 -26.26 15.06
CA ALA A 2 -0.59 -25.33 13.93
C ALA A 2 0.20 -24.04 14.24
N GLU A 3 0.06 -23.48 15.45
CA GLU A 3 0.78 -22.27 15.89
C GLU A 3 2.32 -22.44 15.89
N LEU A 4 2.83 -23.66 16.13
CA LEU A 4 4.28 -23.92 16.18
C LEU A 4 4.92 -24.03 14.78
N SER A 5 4.14 -24.35 13.74
CA SER A 5 4.62 -24.47 12.36
C SER A 5 4.28 -23.27 11.48
N PHE A 6 3.43 -22.35 11.94
CA PHE A 6 3.01 -21.17 11.18
C PHE A 6 4.20 -20.34 10.66
N ASN A 7 5.18 -20.09 11.52
CA ASN A 7 6.35 -19.27 11.16
C ASN A 7 7.26 -19.91 10.10
N VAL A 8 7.14 -21.21 9.85
CA VAL A 8 7.93 -21.92 8.82
C VAL A 8 7.52 -21.44 7.43
N ASP A 9 6.21 -21.34 7.19
CA ASP A 9 5.66 -21.02 5.86
C ASP A 9 5.19 -19.56 5.73
N HIS A 10 4.88 -18.90 6.85
CA HIS A 10 4.23 -17.58 6.86
C HIS A 10 4.95 -16.50 7.67
N GLY A 11 6.02 -16.83 8.41
CA GLY A 11 6.71 -15.89 9.30
C GLY A 11 7.35 -14.70 8.56
N TYR A 12 7.94 -14.96 7.38
CA TYR A 12 8.48 -13.90 6.52
C TYR A 12 7.39 -12.92 6.07
N LEU A 13 6.27 -13.44 5.59
CA LEU A 13 5.14 -12.63 5.12
C LEU A 13 4.48 -11.85 6.25
N GLU A 14 4.35 -12.44 7.44
CA GLU A 14 3.86 -11.74 8.62
C GLU A 14 4.76 -10.54 8.96
N GLY A 15 6.07 -10.75 9.00
CA GLY A 15 7.05 -9.69 9.24
C GLY A 15 6.97 -8.59 8.19
N LEU A 16 6.86 -8.96 6.91
CA LEU A 16 6.72 -8.01 5.81
C LEU A 16 5.45 -7.17 5.95
N VAL A 17 4.29 -7.80 6.19
CA VAL A 17 2.99 -7.11 6.37
C VAL A 17 3.01 -6.19 7.59
N ARG A 18 3.65 -6.61 8.70
CA ARG A 18 3.84 -5.76 9.88
C ARG A 18 4.74 -4.56 9.58
N GLY A 19 5.76 -4.73 8.73
CA GLY A 19 6.58 -3.64 8.20
C GLY A 19 5.76 -2.64 7.41
N MET A 20 5.00 -3.10 6.41
CA MET A 20 4.09 -2.24 5.62
C MET A 20 3.06 -1.50 6.50
N LYS A 21 2.54 -2.15 7.54
CA LYS A 21 1.66 -1.50 8.52
C LYS A 21 2.36 -0.34 9.26
N ALA A 22 3.65 -0.46 9.55
CA ALA A 22 4.41 0.60 10.23
C ALA A 22 4.58 1.86 9.36
N GLY A 23 4.48 1.72 8.03
CA GLY A 23 4.49 2.81 7.07
C GLY A 23 3.18 3.60 6.96
N ILE A 24 2.09 3.11 7.56
CA ILE A 24 0.80 3.80 7.51
C ILE A 24 0.91 5.10 8.31
N LEU A 25 0.47 6.20 7.67
CA LEU A 25 0.47 7.53 8.26
C LEU A 25 -0.18 7.55 9.64
N THR A 26 0.54 8.12 10.60
CA THR A 26 0.08 8.27 11.96
C THR A 26 -0.85 9.47 12.10
N ARG A 27 -1.49 9.59 13.27
CA ARG A 27 -2.29 10.77 13.60
C ARG A 27 -1.50 12.08 13.46
N THR A 28 -0.21 12.06 13.82
CA THR A 28 0.65 13.24 13.74
C THR A 28 0.88 13.64 12.28
N ASP A 29 1.12 12.65 11.41
CA ASP A 29 1.31 12.91 9.98
C ASP A 29 0.05 13.52 9.35
N TYR A 30 -1.12 12.97 9.66
CA TYR A 30 -2.39 13.56 9.23
C TYR A 30 -2.63 14.97 9.76
N HIS A 31 -2.19 15.27 10.99
CA HIS A 31 -2.29 16.61 11.55
C HIS A 31 -1.43 17.60 10.75
N ASN A 32 -0.20 17.22 10.41
CA ASN A 32 0.70 18.06 9.63
C ASN A 32 0.18 18.27 8.20
N LEU A 33 -0.32 17.21 7.56
CA LEU A 33 -0.89 17.29 6.20
C LEU A 33 -2.12 18.19 6.12
N ALA A 34 -2.94 18.25 7.18
CA ALA A 34 -4.11 19.12 7.23
C ALA A 34 -3.76 20.62 7.33
N GLN A 35 -2.49 20.95 7.63
CA GLN A 35 -1.99 22.32 7.72
C GLN A 35 -1.27 22.79 6.46
N CYS A 36 -1.16 21.94 5.43
CA CYS A 36 -0.54 22.30 4.16
C CYS A 36 -1.47 23.17 3.30
N ASP A 37 -0.95 24.25 2.73
CA ASP A 37 -1.69 25.16 1.84
C ASP A 37 -1.47 24.80 0.36
N THR A 38 -0.34 24.17 0.04
CA THR A 38 0.05 23.82 -1.33
C THR A 38 0.37 22.33 -1.49
N LEU A 39 0.38 21.85 -2.73
CA LEU A 39 0.70 20.45 -3.03
C LEU A 39 2.20 20.17 -2.81
N GLU A 40 3.04 21.18 -2.97
CA GLU A 40 4.46 21.17 -2.66
C GLU A 40 4.71 20.94 -1.15
N ASP A 41 3.91 21.56 -0.28
CA ASP A 41 4.00 21.36 1.18
C ASP A 41 3.61 19.93 1.56
N ILE A 42 2.58 19.37 0.90
CA ILE A 42 2.18 17.97 1.06
C ILE A 42 3.32 17.04 0.64
N LYS A 43 3.95 17.30 -0.51
CA LYS A 43 5.11 16.52 -0.99
C LYS A 43 6.25 16.55 0.03
N LEU A 44 6.58 17.72 0.57
CA LEU A 44 7.65 17.88 1.54
C LEU A 44 7.38 17.05 2.82
N HIS A 45 6.15 17.06 3.32
CA HIS A 45 5.78 16.26 4.48
C HIS A 45 5.80 14.76 4.16
N LEU A 46 5.27 14.35 3.02
CA LEU A 46 5.30 12.94 2.59
C LEU A 46 6.74 12.45 2.31
N GLN A 47 7.68 13.33 1.95
CA GLN A 47 9.10 12.99 1.80
C GLN A 47 9.76 12.53 3.10
N SER A 48 9.23 12.94 4.25
CA SER A 48 9.70 12.46 5.56
C SER A 48 9.18 11.06 5.92
N THR A 49 8.23 10.54 5.14
CA THR A 49 7.61 9.23 5.32
C THR A 49 8.10 8.24 4.27
N GLU A 50 7.68 6.97 4.35
CA GLU A 50 8.05 5.94 3.38
C GLU A 50 7.53 6.22 1.95
N TYR A 51 6.54 7.12 1.80
CA TYR A 51 6.01 7.56 0.50
C TYR A 51 6.96 8.50 -0.26
N GLY A 52 8.01 9.03 0.37
CA GLY A 52 8.90 10.02 -0.20
C GLY A 52 9.62 9.58 -1.48
N ASN A 53 10.15 8.36 -1.49
CA ASN A 53 10.86 7.80 -2.65
C ASN A 53 9.95 7.65 -3.89
N MET A 54 8.65 7.48 -3.67
CA MET A 54 7.67 7.28 -4.74
C MET A 54 7.27 8.57 -5.43
N LEU A 55 7.26 9.67 -4.68
CA LEU A 55 6.85 11.00 -5.15
C LEU A 55 8.04 11.85 -5.62
N SER A 56 9.25 11.29 -5.59
CA SER A 56 10.50 11.97 -5.96
C SER A 56 10.78 11.98 -7.47
N SER A 57 9.82 11.58 -8.31
CA SER A 57 9.98 11.63 -9.77
C SER A 57 10.30 13.06 -10.26
N PRO A 58 11.38 13.24 -11.04
CA PRO A 58 11.96 14.55 -11.31
C PRO A 58 11.24 15.42 -12.38
N GLU A 59 10.22 14.91 -13.09
CA GLU A 59 9.81 15.53 -14.37
C GLU A 59 8.33 15.95 -14.51
N GLU A 60 7.45 15.65 -13.55
CA GLU A 60 6.04 16.04 -13.64
C GLU A 60 5.66 17.02 -12.54
N ASP A 61 4.98 18.10 -12.93
CA ASP A 61 4.23 18.95 -12.02
C ASP A 61 3.34 18.05 -11.17
N LEU A 62 3.47 18.18 -9.85
CA LEU A 62 2.72 17.35 -8.93
C LEU A 62 1.23 17.68 -9.13
N THR A 63 0.43 16.66 -9.48
CA THR A 63 -1.02 16.79 -9.60
C THR A 63 -1.69 15.78 -8.68
N VAL A 64 -2.90 16.09 -8.24
CA VAL A 64 -3.70 15.19 -7.38
C VAL A 64 -3.88 13.82 -8.06
N SER A 65 -4.13 13.79 -9.37
CA SER A 65 -4.29 12.56 -10.14
C SER A 65 -3.01 11.74 -10.21
N LEU A 66 -1.85 12.37 -10.33
CA LEU A 66 -0.56 11.68 -10.34
C LEU A 66 -0.27 11.04 -8.98
N VAL A 67 -0.53 11.76 -7.89
CA VAL A 67 -0.37 11.26 -6.52
C VAL A 67 -1.27 10.05 -6.29
N ASP A 68 -2.56 10.14 -6.64
CA ASP A 68 -3.50 9.02 -6.51
C ASP A 68 -3.04 7.78 -7.30
N SER A 69 -2.64 7.98 -8.56
CA SER A 69 -2.13 6.91 -9.41
C SER A 69 -0.88 6.24 -8.82
N LYS A 70 0.10 7.02 -8.35
CA LYS A 70 1.36 6.51 -7.79
C LYS A 70 1.16 5.76 -6.47
N LEU A 71 0.32 6.28 -5.57
CA LEU A 71 0.00 5.61 -4.32
C LEU A 71 -0.76 4.30 -4.56
N ARG A 72 -1.69 4.29 -5.52
CA ARG A 72 -2.41 3.07 -5.92
C ARG A 72 -1.47 2.05 -6.56
N GLU A 73 -0.59 2.48 -7.45
CA GLU A 73 0.43 1.63 -8.08
C GLU A 73 1.33 0.97 -7.03
N ASN A 74 1.72 1.72 -5.99
CA ASN A 74 2.49 1.16 -4.87
C ASN A 74 1.75 0.02 -4.19
N LEU A 75 0.52 0.29 -3.76
CA LEU A 75 -0.29 -0.64 -3.00
C LEU A 75 -0.52 -1.94 -3.79
N VAL A 76 -0.78 -1.81 -5.10
CA VAL A 76 -0.93 -2.96 -6.00
C VAL A 76 0.38 -3.74 -6.11
N THR A 77 1.51 -3.04 -6.22
CA THR A 77 2.85 -3.67 -6.32
C THR A 77 3.20 -4.43 -5.05
N GLU A 78 3.03 -3.82 -3.89
CA GLU A 78 3.24 -4.43 -2.58
C GLU A 78 2.33 -5.65 -2.38
N PHE A 79 1.04 -5.53 -2.70
CA PHE A 79 0.10 -6.64 -2.60
C PHE A 79 0.47 -7.80 -3.55
N SER A 80 0.89 -7.49 -4.78
CA SER A 80 1.36 -8.49 -5.74
C SER A 80 2.60 -9.23 -5.25
N CYS A 81 3.52 -8.52 -4.58
CA CYS A 81 4.70 -9.12 -3.96
C CYS A 81 4.31 -10.12 -2.85
N ILE A 82 3.39 -9.74 -1.95
CA ILE A 82 2.87 -10.64 -0.91
C ILE A 82 2.20 -11.87 -1.55
N ARG A 83 1.37 -11.65 -2.57
CA ARG A 83 0.65 -12.74 -3.24
C ARG A 83 1.58 -13.72 -3.94
N SER A 84 2.65 -13.24 -4.57
CA SER A 84 3.61 -14.09 -5.29
C SER A 84 4.50 -14.92 -4.37
N THR A 85 4.69 -14.47 -3.13
CA THR A 85 5.50 -15.16 -2.11
C THR A 85 4.66 -15.99 -1.12
N ALA A 86 3.32 -15.95 -1.23
CA ALA A 86 2.40 -16.71 -0.38
C ALA A 86 2.19 -18.16 -0.83
N LEU A 87 2.18 -19.07 0.14
CA LEU A 87 1.82 -20.48 -0.01
C LEU A 87 0.36 -20.73 0.38
N PRO A 88 -0.28 -21.81 -0.10
CA PRO A 88 -1.59 -22.23 0.40
C PRO A 88 -1.53 -22.52 1.91
N PRO A 89 -2.54 -22.12 2.71
CA PRO A 89 -3.83 -21.57 2.31
C PRO A 89 -3.88 -20.04 2.12
N LEU A 90 -2.81 -19.32 2.48
CA LEU A 90 -2.77 -17.86 2.44
C LEU A 90 -2.89 -17.30 1.02
N SER A 91 -2.26 -17.94 0.04
CA SER A 91 -2.38 -17.54 -1.37
C SER A 91 -3.83 -17.56 -1.87
N THR A 92 -4.58 -18.62 -1.54
CA THR A 92 -5.99 -18.75 -1.88
C THR A 92 -6.85 -17.69 -1.18
N PHE A 93 -6.53 -17.37 0.08
CA PHE A 93 -7.19 -16.28 0.79
C PHE A 93 -6.96 -14.92 0.11
N LEU A 94 -5.73 -14.64 -0.32
CA LEU A 94 -5.41 -13.41 -1.05
C LEU A 94 -6.10 -13.35 -2.42
N ASP A 95 -6.31 -14.49 -3.10
CA ASP A 95 -7.14 -14.55 -4.31
C ASP A 95 -8.59 -14.17 -4.02
N TYR A 96 -9.16 -14.62 -2.90
CA TYR A 96 -10.51 -14.20 -2.49
C TYR A 96 -10.65 -12.68 -2.33
N MET A 97 -9.62 -12.01 -1.84
CA MET A 97 -9.62 -10.54 -1.71
C MET A 97 -9.62 -9.83 -3.07
N THR A 98 -8.94 -10.38 -4.09
CA THR A 98 -8.86 -9.73 -5.41
C THR A 98 -10.15 -9.88 -6.21
N TYR A 99 -10.95 -10.94 -6.00
CA TYR A 99 -12.25 -11.08 -6.66
C TYR A 99 -13.20 -9.91 -6.36
N ALA A 100 -13.20 -9.37 -5.13
CA ALA A 100 -14.02 -8.22 -4.76
C ALA A 100 -13.69 -6.96 -5.59
N SER A 101 -12.41 -6.75 -5.91
CA SER A 101 -11.97 -5.62 -6.73
C SER A 101 -12.42 -5.71 -8.19
N CYS A 102 -12.50 -6.93 -8.74
CA CYS A 102 -12.99 -7.19 -10.09
C CYS A 102 -14.53 -7.10 -10.18
N ALA A 103 -15.23 -7.52 -9.13
CA ALA A 103 -16.69 -7.42 -9.04
C ALA A 103 -17.20 -5.96 -9.01
N CYS A 104 -16.50 -5.05 -8.33
CA CYS A 104 -16.83 -3.63 -8.34
C CYS A 104 -16.67 -3.00 -9.74
N TYR A 105 -15.65 -3.39 -10.51
CA TYR A 105 -15.45 -2.87 -11.87
C TYR A 105 -16.61 -3.24 -12.82
N ASN A 106 -17.19 -4.44 -12.66
CA ASN A 106 -18.34 -4.89 -13.44
C ASN A 106 -19.67 -4.23 -13.03
N THR A 107 -19.75 -3.59 -11.87
CA THR A 107 -21.01 -2.95 -11.40
C THR A 107 -21.09 -1.48 -11.85
N THR A 108 -19.95 -0.84 -12.16
CA THR A 108 -19.88 0.52 -12.71
C THR A 108 -20.10 0.61 -14.23
N VAL A 109 -20.30 -0.53 -14.93
CA VAL A 109 -20.52 -0.60 -16.39
C VAL A 109 -21.94 -1.13 -16.73
N THR A 110 -22.90 -0.93 -15.84
CA THR A 110 -24.34 -1.20 -16.11
C THR A 110 -25.20 0.01 -15.81
#